data_AF-A0A7R9MR73-F1
#
_entry.id   AF-A0A7R9MR73-F1
#
_cell.length_a   1.000
_cell.length_b   1.000
_cell.length_c   1.000
_cell.angle_alpha   90.00
_cell.angle_beta   90.00
_cell.angle_gamma   90.00
#
_symmetry.space_group_name_H-M   'P 1'
#
loop_
_entity.id
_entity.type
_entity.pdbx_description
1 polymer ?
#
loop_
_entity_poly.entity_id
_entity_poly.type
_entity_poly.pdbx_seq_one_letter_code
_entity_poly.pdbx_strand_id
1 'polypeptide(L)'
;MKGDDEWKRIRSIVSPTFTTGKLKAMMAHISDIADQFVTNLGVYAENGEVVDMRKYMGAFAMDVISACAYGINVESISDPNHPIVVNAKKILSVDSSVGYVISVLFPPIARFLRLEPFDRNALKFFDSLTERIVNERKESAKVATIEGNKKSDFLQLMIDNEKCDKDFDSDYNSDEDINVNQLQESTETVIKSSQTLTSDELTAQGILFFI
;
A
#
# COMPACT_ATOMS: atom_id res chain seq x y z
N MET A 1 20.39 -5.91 -16.83
CA MET A 1 19.80 -6.94 -15.95
C MET A 1 19.50 -6.44 -14.53
N LYS A 2 19.56 -5.13 -14.20
CA LYS A 2 19.20 -4.62 -12.85
C LYS A 2 17.70 -4.74 -12.49
N GLY A 3 16.80 -4.71 -13.47
CA GLY A 3 15.35 -4.70 -13.20
C GLY A 3 14.77 -6.04 -12.73
N ASP A 4 15.41 -7.16 -13.08
CA ASP A 4 14.91 -8.50 -12.69
C ASP A 4 15.19 -8.78 -11.21
N ASP A 5 16.37 -8.40 -10.72
CA ASP A 5 16.77 -8.59 -9.32
C ASP A 5 15.95 -7.70 -8.37
N GLU A 6 15.65 -6.46 -8.77
CA GLU A 6 14.81 -5.53 -8.01
C GLU A 6 13.34 -5.99 -7.92
N TRP A 7 12.78 -6.44 -9.04
CA TRP A 7 11.43 -7.01 -9.04
C TRP A 7 11.35 -8.27 -8.16
N LYS A 8 12.34 -9.16 -8.25
CA LYS A 8 12.42 -10.36 -7.40
C LYS A 8 12.46 -9.99 -5.92
N ARG A 9 13.26 -8.99 -5.53
CA ARG A 9 13.33 -8.45 -4.16
C ARG A 9 11.97 -7.96 -3.67
N ILE A 10 11.35 -7.03 -4.40
CA ILE A 10 10.07 -6.45 -3.97
C ILE A 10 9.01 -7.55 -3.87
N ARG A 11 8.96 -8.43 -4.86
CA ARG A 11 8.02 -9.55 -4.87
C ARG A 11 8.20 -10.49 -3.69
N SER A 12 9.43 -10.83 -3.30
CA SER A 12 9.65 -11.73 -2.17
C SER A 12 9.17 -11.14 -0.84
N ILE A 13 9.25 -9.81 -0.68
CA ILE A 13 8.80 -9.10 0.52
C ILE A 13 7.26 -8.97 0.55
N VAL A 14 6.65 -8.70 -0.61
CA VAL A 14 5.22 -8.42 -0.74
C VAL A 14 4.38 -9.70 -0.84
N SER A 15 4.86 -10.76 -1.50
CA SER A 15 4.06 -11.99 -1.72
C SER A 15 3.49 -12.62 -0.43
N PRO A 16 4.21 -12.66 0.71
CA PRO A 16 3.68 -13.24 1.94
C PRO A 16 2.45 -12.52 2.52
N THR A 17 2.20 -11.25 2.14
CA THR A 17 1.01 -10.50 2.60
C THR A 17 -0.29 -11.04 1.97
N PHE A 18 -0.20 -11.76 0.86
CA PHE A 18 -1.33 -12.30 0.11
C PHE A 18 -1.62 -13.77 0.40
N THR A 19 -1.14 -14.30 1.53
CA THR A 19 -1.52 -15.65 1.99
C THR A 19 -2.99 -15.69 2.42
N THR A 20 -3.62 -16.86 2.32
CA THR A 20 -5.03 -17.06 2.68
C THR A 20 -5.38 -16.56 4.09
N GLY A 21 -4.48 -16.79 5.07
CA GLY A 21 -4.71 -16.35 6.44
C GLY A 21 -4.74 -14.82 6.59
N LYS A 22 -3.85 -14.11 5.89
CA LYS A 22 -3.79 -12.65 5.90
C LYS A 22 -4.93 -12.01 5.12
N LEU A 23 -5.29 -12.58 3.96
CA LEU A 23 -6.47 -12.16 3.20
C LEU A 23 -7.76 -12.34 3.99
N LYS A 24 -7.89 -13.45 4.74
CA LYS A 24 -9.04 -13.68 5.61
C LYS A 24 -9.14 -12.63 6.72
N ALA A 25 -8.01 -12.16 7.24
CA ALA A 25 -8.00 -11.07 8.22
C ALA A 25 -8.49 -9.74 7.62
N MET A 26 -8.10 -9.43 6.38
CA MET A 26 -8.61 -8.26 5.64
C MET A 26 -10.10 -8.38 5.30
N MET A 27 -10.60 -9.60 5.09
CA MET A 27 -11.99 -9.84 4.68
C MET A 27 -13.02 -9.32 5.69
N ALA A 28 -12.67 -9.25 6.98
CA ALA A 28 -13.53 -8.65 7.99
C ALA A 28 -13.89 -7.19 7.64
N HIS A 29 -12.88 -6.39 7.27
CA HIS A 29 -13.08 -5.00 6.86
C HIS A 29 -13.90 -4.90 5.57
N ILE A 30 -13.68 -5.80 4.62
CA ILE A 30 -14.44 -5.84 3.36
C ILE A 30 -15.92 -6.15 3.62
N SER A 31 -16.19 -7.08 4.55
CA SER A 31 -17.56 -7.43 4.94
C SER A 31 -18.28 -6.23 5.55
N ASP A 32 -17.65 -5.52 6.48
CA ASP A 32 -18.25 -4.35 7.12
C ASP A 32 -18.60 -3.26 6.10
N ILE A 33 -17.71 -3.02 5.13
CA ILE A 33 -17.94 -2.05 4.05
C ILE A 33 -19.07 -2.52 3.12
N ALA A 34 -19.13 -3.82 2.82
CA ALA A 34 -20.20 -4.39 1.99
C ALA A 34 -21.58 -4.28 2.67
N ASP A 35 -21.65 -4.52 3.98
CA ASP A 35 -22.90 -4.39 4.75
C ASP A 35 -23.37 -2.92 4.78
N GLN A 36 -22.45 -1.97 4.99
CA GLN A 36 -22.75 -0.54 4.89
C GLN A 36 -23.21 -0.15 3.48
N PHE A 37 -22.56 -0.69 2.44
CA PHE A 37 -22.93 -0.44 1.05
C PHE A 37 -24.35 -0.90 0.73
N VAL A 38 -24.70 -2.13 1.12
CA VAL A 38 -26.06 -2.68 0.93
C VAL A 38 -27.09 -1.87 1.72
N THR A 39 -26.77 -1.50 2.96
CA THR A 39 -27.65 -0.67 3.80
C THR A 39 -27.92 0.68 3.13
N ASN A 40 -26.89 1.34 2.62
CA ASN A 40 -27.01 2.63 1.93
C ASN A 40 -27.86 2.51 0.66
N LEU A 41 -27.70 1.43 -0.12
CA LEU A 41 -28.54 1.17 -1.30
C LEU A 41 -29.99 0.84 -0.95
N GLY A 42 -30.24 0.21 0.21
CA GLY A 42 -31.58 -0.12 0.70
C GLY A 42 -32.48 1.12 0.81
N VAL A 43 -31.92 2.25 1.30
CA VAL A 43 -32.66 3.52 1.42
C VAL A 43 -33.18 4.01 0.06
N TYR A 44 -32.34 3.94 -0.98
CA TYR A 44 -32.73 4.33 -2.34
C TYR A 44 -33.77 3.36 -2.94
N ALA A 45 -33.62 2.07 -2.66
CA ALA A 45 -34.55 1.05 -3.13
C ALA A 45 -35.96 1.21 -2.52
N GLU A 46 -36.03 1.52 -1.22
CA GLU A 46 -37.30 1.80 -0.53
C GLU A 46 -38.02 3.04 -1.09
N ASN A 47 -37.26 4.05 -1.49
CA ASN A 47 -37.80 5.27 -2.10
C ASN A 47 -38.12 5.11 -3.60
N GLY A 48 -37.78 3.97 -4.22
CA GLY A 48 -37.91 3.76 -5.65
C GLY A 48 -37.01 4.66 -6.50
N GLU A 49 -35.88 5.10 -5.94
CA GLU A 49 -34.96 6.02 -6.60
C GLU A 49 -34.03 5.30 -7.58
N VAL A 50 -33.79 5.92 -8.73
CA VAL A 50 -32.82 5.42 -9.71
C VAL A 50 -31.43 5.88 -9.31
N VAL A 51 -30.51 4.93 -9.12
CA VAL A 51 -29.12 5.19 -8.74
C VAL A 51 -28.15 4.85 -9.86
N ASP A 52 -27.11 5.67 -10.01
CA ASP A 52 -25.98 5.36 -10.90
C ASP A 52 -25.03 4.35 -10.24
N MET A 53 -25.26 3.06 -10.52
CA MET A 53 -24.45 1.98 -9.95
C MET A 53 -22.96 2.08 -10.27
N ARG A 54 -22.55 2.76 -11.36
CA ARG A 54 -21.14 2.99 -11.66
C ARG A 54 -20.48 3.85 -10.58
N LYS A 55 -21.16 4.92 -10.17
CA LYS A 55 -20.69 5.82 -9.11
C LYS A 55 -20.60 5.09 -7.77
N TYR A 56 -21.65 4.34 -7.40
CA TYR A 56 -21.71 3.64 -6.12
C TYR A 56 -20.69 2.50 -6.04
N MET A 57 -20.52 1.70 -7.09
CA MET A 57 -19.48 0.66 -7.13
C MET A 57 -18.07 1.25 -7.12
N GLY A 58 -17.86 2.40 -7.77
CA GLY A 58 -16.60 3.13 -7.67
C GLY A 58 -16.29 3.57 -6.24
N ALA A 59 -17.28 4.11 -5.52
CA ALA A 59 -17.13 4.50 -4.12
C ALA A 59 -16.87 3.28 -3.21
N PHE A 60 -17.60 2.18 -3.41
CA PHE A 60 -17.37 0.93 -2.70
C PHE A 60 -15.94 0.40 -2.90
N ALA A 61 -15.45 0.36 -4.14
CA ALA A 61 -14.08 -0.06 -4.44
C ALA A 61 -13.04 0.86 -3.76
N MET A 62 -13.27 2.17 -3.75
CA MET A 62 -12.40 3.13 -3.04
C MET A 62 -12.34 2.86 -1.54
N ASP A 63 -13.48 2.56 -0.91
CA ASP A 63 -13.55 2.24 0.52
C ASP A 63 -12.82 0.95 0.84
N VAL A 64 -13.06 -0.11 0.05
CA VAL A 64 -12.38 -1.41 0.19
C VAL A 64 -10.87 -1.25 0.06
N ILE A 65 -10.40 -0.56 -0.98
CA ILE A 65 -8.96 -0.35 -1.20
C ILE A 65 -8.35 0.49 -0.06
N SER A 66 -9.02 1.56 0.37
CA SER A 66 -8.52 2.42 1.46
C SER A 66 -8.41 1.67 2.78
N ALA A 67 -9.37 0.80 3.07
CA ALA A 67 -9.34 -0.05 4.26
C ALA A 67 -8.28 -1.14 4.17
N CYS A 68 -8.19 -1.86 3.04
CA CYS A 68 -7.23 -2.94 2.88
C CYS A 68 -5.78 -2.45 2.75
N ALA A 69 -5.53 -1.36 2.03
CA ALA A 69 -4.18 -0.84 1.81
C ALA A 69 -3.68 -0.02 3.00
N TYR A 70 -4.51 0.91 3.49
CA TYR A 70 -4.11 1.93 4.47
C TYR A 70 -4.75 1.76 5.85
N GLY A 71 -5.71 0.84 6.01
CA GLY A 71 -6.45 0.67 7.27
C GLY A 71 -7.36 1.85 7.58
N ILE A 72 -7.78 2.62 6.58
CA ILE A 72 -8.59 3.84 6.71
C ILE A 72 -9.99 3.57 6.17
N ASN A 73 -11.02 3.79 7.00
CA ASN A 73 -12.39 3.85 6.53
C ASN A 73 -12.69 5.27 6.03
N VAL A 74 -13.14 5.38 4.78
CA VAL A 74 -13.33 6.65 4.07
C VAL A 74 -14.80 7.02 3.97
N GLU A 75 -15.69 6.02 3.86
CA GLU A 75 -17.12 6.20 3.58
C GLU A 75 -17.37 7.09 2.35
N SER A 76 -16.74 6.72 1.22
CA SER A 76 -16.66 7.49 -0.03
C SER A 76 -18.01 7.85 -0.65
N ILE A 77 -19.08 7.14 -0.29
CA ILE A 77 -20.45 7.46 -0.69
C ILE A 77 -20.92 8.74 0.01
N SER A 78 -20.69 8.82 1.32
CA SER A 78 -21.11 9.91 2.20
C SER A 78 -20.17 11.10 2.12
N ASP A 79 -18.86 10.86 1.96
CA ASP A 79 -17.84 11.89 1.75
C ASP A 79 -17.09 11.73 0.41
N PRO A 80 -17.71 12.13 -0.72
CA PRO A 80 -17.06 12.08 -2.03
C PRO A 80 -15.83 12.99 -2.17
N ASN A 81 -15.63 13.93 -1.24
CA ASN A 81 -14.55 14.91 -1.23
C ASN A 81 -13.41 14.50 -0.29
N HIS A 82 -13.48 13.31 0.30
CA HIS A 82 -12.42 12.80 1.15
C HIS A 82 -11.07 12.88 0.40
N PRO A 83 -9.97 13.33 1.04
CA PRO A 83 -8.69 13.55 0.37
C PRO A 83 -8.16 12.32 -0.39
N ILE A 84 -8.39 11.11 0.13
CA ILE A 84 -8.02 9.87 -0.56
C ILE A 84 -8.80 9.71 -1.86
N VAL A 85 -10.12 9.94 -1.85
CA VAL A 85 -10.98 9.82 -3.05
C VAL A 85 -10.56 10.83 -4.11
N VAL A 86 -10.33 12.08 -3.72
CA VAL A 86 -9.96 13.16 -4.65
C VAL A 86 -8.60 12.87 -5.28
N ASN A 87 -7.60 12.47 -4.50
CA ASN A 87 -6.25 12.22 -5.03
C ASN A 87 -6.16 10.89 -5.78
N ALA A 88 -6.87 9.83 -5.34
CA ALA A 88 -6.96 8.58 -6.09
C ALA A 88 -7.59 8.80 -7.47
N LYS A 89 -8.68 9.56 -7.56
CA LYS A 89 -9.29 9.93 -8.85
C LYS A 89 -8.32 10.65 -9.79
N LYS A 90 -7.42 11.49 -9.27
CA LYS A 90 -6.39 12.17 -10.09
C LYS A 90 -5.31 11.23 -10.61
N ILE A 91 -4.98 10.18 -9.85
CA ILE A 91 -4.03 9.15 -10.28
C ILE A 91 -4.67 8.23 -11.33
N LEU A 92 -5.95 7.89 -11.15
CA LEU A 92 -6.69 6.99 -12.04
C LEU A 92 -7.27 7.69 -13.26
N SER A 93 -7.39 9.01 -13.24
CA SER A 93 -7.85 9.76 -14.40
C SER A 93 -6.81 9.66 -15.50
N VAL A 94 -7.17 8.96 -16.58
CA VAL A 94 -6.42 9.00 -17.83
C VAL A 94 -6.62 10.39 -18.43
N ASP A 95 -5.60 11.23 -18.28
CA ASP A 95 -5.58 12.50 -18.96
C ASP A 95 -5.48 12.24 -20.47
N SER A 96 -6.44 12.76 -21.24
CA SER A 96 -6.40 12.68 -22.71
C SER A 96 -5.49 13.75 -23.32
N SER A 97 -4.71 14.47 -22.50
CA SER A 97 -3.73 15.42 -22.99
C SER A 97 -2.67 14.76 -23.85
N VAL A 98 -2.21 15.50 -24.85
CA VAL A 98 -1.08 15.11 -25.70
C VAL A 98 0.16 14.83 -24.85
N GLY A 99 0.33 15.53 -23.73
CA GLY A 99 1.41 15.31 -22.77
C GLY A 99 1.37 13.91 -22.15
N TYR A 100 0.20 13.46 -21.70
CA TYR A 100 0.02 12.11 -21.17
C TYR A 100 0.28 11.03 -22.23
N VAL A 101 -0.27 11.19 -23.45
CA VAL A 101 -0.07 10.24 -24.55
C VAL A 101 1.42 10.12 -24.92
N ILE A 102 2.14 11.24 -25.01
CA ILE A 102 3.59 11.24 -25.23
C ILE A 102 4.32 10.56 -24.06
N SER A 103 3.87 10.79 -22.82
CA SER A 103 4.48 10.19 -21.63
C SER A 103 4.42 8.67 -21.61
N VAL A 104 3.31 8.09 -22.09
CA VAL A 104 3.09 6.65 -22.14
C VAL A 104 3.71 6.01 -23.38
N LEU A 105 3.50 6.59 -24.57
CA LEU A 105 3.92 5.97 -25.84
C LEU A 105 5.37 6.26 -26.20
N PHE A 106 5.94 7.38 -25.76
CA PHE A 106 7.31 7.77 -26.05
C PHE A 106 8.08 8.17 -24.78
N PRO A 107 8.36 7.23 -23.85
CA PRO A 107 9.04 7.52 -22.58
C PRO A 107 10.37 8.30 -22.70
N PRO A 108 11.23 8.08 -23.73
CA PRO A 108 12.45 8.88 -23.88
C PRO A 108 12.17 10.37 -24.14
N ILE A 109 11.16 10.68 -24.95
CA ILE A 109 10.75 12.06 -25.27
C ILE A 109 10.12 12.71 -24.05
N ALA A 110 9.31 11.96 -23.32
CA ALA A 110 8.68 12.41 -22.08
C ALA A 110 9.71 12.80 -21.02
N ARG A 111 10.76 11.98 -20.84
CA ARG A 111 11.88 12.30 -19.93
C ARG A 111 12.62 13.56 -20.37
N PHE A 112 12.82 13.76 -21.67
CA PHE A 112 13.44 14.96 -22.21
C PHE A 112 12.60 16.22 -21.93
N LEU A 113 11.28 16.13 -22.12
CA LEU A 113 10.32 17.22 -21.89
C LEU A 113 9.85 17.35 -20.43
N ARG A 114 10.34 16.48 -19.53
CA ARG A 114 9.93 16.38 -18.11
C ARG A 114 8.41 16.24 -17.93
N LEU A 115 7.76 15.56 -18.87
CA LEU A 115 6.34 15.22 -18.80
C LEU A 115 6.16 14.01 -17.88
N GLU A 116 5.29 14.15 -16.88
CA GLU A 116 4.94 13.05 -15.98
C GLU A 116 3.50 12.60 -16.25
N PRO A 117 3.25 11.28 -16.32
CA PRO A 117 1.90 10.73 -16.57
C PRO A 117 0.95 10.91 -15.39
N PHE A 118 1.46 11.20 -14.19
CA PHE A 118 0.67 11.26 -12.97
C PHE A 118 0.68 12.66 -12.37
N ASP A 119 -0.41 13.01 -11.67
CA ASP A 119 -0.49 14.27 -10.93
C ASP A 119 0.48 14.27 -9.73
N ARG A 120 1.49 15.16 -9.79
CA ARG A 120 2.52 15.29 -8.74
C ARG A 120 1.94 15.59 -7.36
N ASN A 121 0.84 16.33 -7.26
CA ASN A 121 0.26 16.68 -5.97
C ASN A 121 -0.46 15.48 -5.37
N ALA A 122 -1.12 14.68 -6.21
CA ALA A 122 -1.73 13.43 -5.79
C ALA A 122 -0.67 12.42 -5.32
N LEU A 123 0.44 12.27 -6.05
CA LEU A 123 1.55 11.42 -5.61
C LEU A 123 2.13 11.88 -4.26
N LYS A 124 2.43 13.18 -4.12
CA LYS A 124 2.91 13.75 -2.85
C LYS A 124 1.95 13.54 -1.69
N PHE A 125 0.65 13.58 -1.94
CA PHE A 125 -0.35 13.28 -0.92
C PHE A 125 -0.21 11.84 -0.42
N PHE A 126 -0.08 10.86 -1.32
CA PHE A 126 0.09 9.45 -0.93
C PHE A 126 1.44 9.17 -0.30
N ASP A 127 2.51 9.85 -0.72
CA ASP A 127 3.82 9.79 -0.05
C ASP A 127 3.67 10.23 1.42
N SER A 128 3.08 11.41 1.62
CA SER A 128 2.86 11.99 2.95
C SER A 128 1.91 11.13 3.80
N LEU A 129 0.87 10.56 3.18
CA LEU A 129 -0.08 9.67 3.85
C LEU A 129 0.60 8.39 4.32
N THR A 130 1.38 7.76 3.45
CA THR A 130 2.11 6.53 3.74
C THR A 130 3.12 6.75 4.85
N GLU A 131 3.93 7.81 4.74
CA GLU A 131 4.92 8.18 5.75
C GLU A 131 4.26 8.39 7.13
N ARG A 132 3.16 9.15 7.17
CA ARG A 132 2.40 9.38 8.40
C ARG A 132 1.90 8.09 9.03
N ILE A 133 1.28 7.21 8.25
CA ILE A 133 0.74 5.93 8.75
C ILE A 133 1.86 5.03 9.27
N VAL A 134 2.99 4.95 8.56
CA VAL A 134 4.15 4.16 8.98
C VAL A 134 4.73 4.70 10.28
N ASN A 135 4.86 6.02 10.41
CA ASN A 135 5.39 6.67 11.60
C ASN A 135 4.46 6.46 12.81
N GLU A 136 3.15 6.69 12.65
CA GLU A 136 2.13 6.44 13.68
C GLU A 136 2.20 5.00 14.20
N ARG A 137 2.42 4.02 13.31
CA ARG A 137 2.53 2.60 13.65
C ARG A 137 3.86 2.24 14.33
N LYS A 138 4.97 2.85 13.88
CA LYS A 138 6.28 2.68 14.51
C LYS A 138 6.29 3.25 15.93
N GLU A 139 5.62 4.38 16.16
CA GLU A 139 5.46 4.98 17.49
C GLU A 139 4.55 4.14 18.38
N SER A 140 3.39 3.72 17.86
CA SER A 140 2.45 2.86 18.60
C SER A 140 3.08 1.53 18.99
N ALA A 141 3.95 0.96 18.14
CA ALA A 141 4.69 -0.26 18.44
C ALA A 141 5.76 -0.09 19.54
N LYS A 142 6.23 1.13 19.83
CA LYS A 142 7.15 1.40 20.95
C LYS A 142 6.41 1.56 22.28
N VAL A 143 5.13 1.94 22.23
CA VAL A 143 4.29 2.22 23.41
C VAL A 143 3.42 1.03 23.81
N ALA A 144 3.03 0.19 22.85
CA ALA A 144 2.15 -0.95 23.09
C ALA A 144 2.95 -2.24 23.36
N THR A 145 3.20 -2.53 24.64
CA THR A 145 3.61 -3.86 25.15
C THR A 145 2.43 -4.86 25.17
N ILE A 146 1.31 -4.54 24.52
CA ILE A 146 0.07 -5.30 24.57
C ILE A 146 -0.40 -5.53 23.13
N GLU A 147 -0.39 -6.78 22.69
CA GLU A 147 -0.71 -7.30 21.34
C GLU A 147 -2.14 -6.99 20.82
N GLY A 148 -2.87 -6.08 21.46
CA GLY A 148 -4.34 -6.02 21.38
C GLY A 148 -4.95 -5.24 20.21
N ASN A 149 -4.20 -4.54 19.35
CA ASN A 149 -4.84 -3.73 18.30
C ASN A 149 -4.00 -3.54 17.03
N LYS A 150 -3.33 -4.60 16.58
CA LYS A 150 -2.58 -4.56 15.34
C LYS A 150 -3.56 -4.62 14.15
N LYS A 151 -3.69 -3.52 13.41
CA LYS A 151 -4.56 -3.48 12.22
C LYS A 151 -4.10 -4.53 11.21
N SER A 152 -5.03 -5.33 10.69
CA SER A 152 -4.73 -6.38 9.71
C SER A 152 -4.81 -5.85 8.27
N ASP A 153 -4.10 -4.77 7.99
CA ASP A 153 -4.04 -4.14 6.66
C ASP A 153 -2.68 -4.35 5.97
N PHE A 154 -2.64 -4.09 4.66
CA PHE A 154 -1.48 -4.35 3.81
C PHE A 154 -0.22 -3.62 4.29
N LEU A 155 -0.31 -2.34 4.65
CA LEU A 155 0.83 -1.59 5.17
C LEU A 155 1.39 -2.21 6.45
N GLN A 156 0.52 -2.74 7.32
CA GLN A 156 0.98 -3.35 8.57
C GLN A 156 1.69 -4.67 8.27
N LEU A 157 1.19 -5.44 7.31
CA LEU A 157 1.81 -6.68 6.88
C LEU A 157 3.17 -6.44 6.21
N MET A 158 3.33 -5.35 5.44
CA MET A 158 4.63 -4.97 4.89
C MET A 158 5.63 -4.58 5.98
N ILE A 159 5.19 -3.82 6.99
CA ILE A 159 6.02 -3.48 8.15
C ILE A 159 6.39 -4.74 8.96
N ASP A 160 5.49 -5.71 9.05
CA ASP A 160 5.71 -6.96 9.80
C ASP A 160 6.69 -7.90 9.10
N ASN A 161 6.59 -8.01 7.77
CA ASN A 161 7.55 -8.78 6.98
C ASN A 161 8.96 -8.18 7.06
N GLU A 162 9.09 -6.86 7.29
CA GLU A 162 10.38 -6.21 7.60
C GLU A 162 10.97 -6.66 8.96
N LYS A 163 10.13 -7.12 9.89
CA LYS A 163 10.53 -7.51 11.26
C LYS A 163 10.76 -9.01 11.43
N CYS A 164 9.94 -9.87 10.81
CA CYS A 164 10.03 -11.32 11.00
C CYS A 164 11.37 -11.95 10.56
N ASP A 165 12.09 -11.35 9.60
CA ASP A 165 13.45 -11.82 9.26
C ASP A 165 14.49 -11.49 10.35
N LYS A 166 14.21 -10.55 11.27
CA LYS A 166 15.13 -10.21 12.38
C LYS A 166 15.10 -11.26 13.50
N ASP A 167 13.98 -11.98 13.65
CA ASP A 167 13.79 -12.99 14.70
C ASP A 167 14.24 -14.39 14.24
N PHE A 168 14.31 -14.64 12.93
CA PHE A 168 14.76 -15.92 12.36
C PHE A 168 16.27 -16.17 12.53
N ASP A 169 17.08 -15.12 12.71
CA ASP A 169 18.54 -15.21 12.89
C ASP A 169 18.99 -15.30 14.38
N SER A 170 18.09 -15.13 15.36
CA SER A 170 18.49 -15.13 16.78
C SER A 170 18.60 -16.51 17.45
N ASP A 171 18.25 -17.61 16.75
CA ASP A 171 18.17 -18.95 17.34
C ASP A 171 19.24 -19.95 16.85
N TYR A 172 20.22 -19.50 16.05
CA TYR A 172 21.35 -20.33 15.62
C TYR A 172 22.69 -19.62 15.78
N ASN A 173 23.14 -19.50 17.03
CA ASN A 173 24.57 -19.31 17.32
C ASN A 173 24.94 -20.13 18.56
N SER A 174 25.26 -21.41 18.34
CA SER A 174 26.14 -22.17 19.22
C SER A 174 27.32 -22.68 18.40
N ASP A 175 28.49 -22.15 18.77
CA ASP A 175 29.84 -22.69 18.62
C ASP A 175 30.50 -22.69 17.22
N GLU A 176 31.34 -21.68 16.95
CA GLU A 176 32.83 -21.80 16.94
C GLU A 176 33.48 -20.57 16.26
N ASP A 177 34.49 -20.01 16.94
CA ASP A 177 35.20 -18.77 16.59
C ASP A 177 36.11 -18.90 15.35
N ILE A 178 35.84 -18.13 14.29
CA ILE A 178 36.86 -17.63 13.34
C ILE A 178 36.53 -16.17 13.01
N ASN A 179 37.54 -15.31 12.98
CA ASN A 179 37.45 -13.87 12.72
C ASN A 179 36.92 -13.56 11.30
N VAL A 180 35.60 -13.63 11.12
CA VAL A 180 34.84 -13.32 9.89
C VAL A 180 34.10 -11.97 10.02
N ASN A 181 34.15 -11.33 11.19
CA ASN A 181 33.26 -10.23 11.58
C ASN A 181 33.27 -9.01 10.63
N GLN A 182 34.41 -8.63 10.05
CA GLN A 182 34.47 -7.43 9.18
C GLN A 182 33.91 -7.67 7.77
N LEU A 183 34.00 -8.90 7.25
CA LEU A 183 33.39 -9.25 5.97
C LEU A 183 31.91 -9.62 6.17
N GLN A 184 31.57 -10.25 7.30
CA GLN A 184 30.20 -10.59 7.66
C GLN A 184 29.36 -9.34 7.93
N GLU A 185 29.87 -8.32 8.63
CA GLU A 185 29.16 -7.05 8.82
C GLU A 185 28.91 -6.34 7.48
N SER A 186 29.90 -6.30 6.58
CA SER A 186 29.71 -5.69 5.25
C SER A 186 28.72 -6.48 4.38
N THR A 187 28.70 -7.80 4.48
CA THR A 187 27.81 -8.68 3.72
C THR A 187 26.39 -8.67 4.31
N GLU A 188 26.25 -8.69 5.63
CA GLU A 188 24.97 -8.49 6.34
C GLU A 188 24.39 -7.09 6.09
N THR A 189 25.21 -6.03 6.09
CA THR A 189 24.71 -4.68 5.83
C THR A 189 24.23 -4.57 4.37
N VAL A 190 24.92 -5.23 3.44
CA VAL A 190 24.49 -5.32 2.04
C VAL A 190 23.20 -6.13 1.89
N ILE A 191 23.06 -7.27 2.56
CA ILE A 191 21.84 -8.11 2.56
C ILE A 191 20.66 -7.39 3.25
N LYS A 192 20.89 -6.77 4.42
CA LYS A 192 19.91 -5.93 5.14
C LYS A 192 19.45 -4.74 4.31
N SER A 193 20.34 -4.10 3.56
CA SER A 193 19.97 -3.03 2.62
C SER A 193 19.22 -3.55 1.38
N SER A 194 19.43 -4.82 1.00
CA SER A 194 18.78 -5.42 -0.16
C SER A 194 17.42 -6.04 0.14
N GLN A 195 16.87 -5.92 1.35
CA GLN A 195 15.61 -6.59 1.75
C GLN A 195 14.61 -5.67 2.47
N THR A 196 14.93 -4.39 2.67
CA THR A 196 14.00 -3.40 3.23
C THR A 196 13.34 -2.61 2.11
N LEU A 197 12.02 -2.41 2.22
CA LEU A 197 11.29 -1.50 1.32
C LEU A 197 11.56 -0.06 1.75
N THR A 198 11.98 0.77 0.79
CA THR A 198 12.06 2.22 0.96
C THR A 198 10.67 2.83 1.12
N SER A 199 10.58 4.05 1.67
CA SER A 199 9.30 4.77 1.80
C SER A 199 8.62 4.97 0.44
N ASP A 200 9.41 5.21 -0.59
CA ASP A 200 8.93 5.40 -1.96
C ASP A 200 8.36 4.09 -2.53
N GLU A 201 9.04 2.95 -2.31
CA GLU A 201 8.52 1.65 -2.74
C GLU A 201 7.26 1.27 -1.98
N LEU A 202 7.21 1.53 -0.66
CA LEU A 202 6.03 1.28 0.15
C LEU A 202 4.82 2.09 -0.35
N THR A 203 5.06 3.37 -0.67
CA THR A 203 4.02 4.24 -1.23
C THR A 203 3.59 3.75 -2.61
N ALA A 204 4.55 3.37 -3.47
CA ALA A 204 4.25 2.85 -4.79
C ALA A 204 3.39 1.56 -4.71
N GLN A 205 3.70 0.65 -3.79
CA GLN A 205 2.89 -0.55 -3.57
C GLN A 205 1.50 -0.22 -3.04
N GLY A 206 1.36 0.79 -2.16
CA GLY A 206 0.06 1.26 -1.69
C GLY A 206 -0.78 1.89 -2.79
N ILE A 207 -0.18 2.73 -3.64
CA ILE A 207 -0.84 3.36 -4.79
C ILE A 207 -1.28 2.31 -5.81
N LEU A 208 -0.50 1.24 -5.99
CA LEU A 208 -0.81 0.17 -6.94
C LEU A 208 -2.16 -0.49 -6.68
N PHE A 209 -2.66 -0.50 -5.43
CA PHE A 209 -3.99 -1.04 -5.13
C PHE A 209 -5.14 -0.23 -5.76
N PHE A 210 -4.91 1.04 -6.12
CA PHE A 210 -5.92 1.88 -6.76
C PHE A 210 -6.04 1.65 -8.27
N ILE A 211 -4.98 1.17 -8.92
CA ILE A 211 -4.84 1.04 -10.38
C ILE A 211 -5.34 -0.33 -10.85
#